data_AF-A0A0K8T2A1-F1
#
_entry.id   AF-A0A0K8T2A1-F1
#
_cell.length_a   1.000
_cell.length_b   1.000
_cell.length_c   1.000
_cell.angle_alpha   90.00
_cell.angle_beta   90.00
_cell.angle_gamma   90.00
#
_symmetry.space_group_name_H-M   'P 1'
#
loop_
_entity.id
_entity.type
_entity.pdbx_description
1 polymer ?
#
loop_
_entity_poly.entity_id
_entity_poly.type
_entity_poly.pdbx_seq_one_letter_code
_entity_poly.pdbx_strand_id
1 'polypeptide(L)'
;MNDIAREMLTHSDRKHLKNVLFQRQFLPMSNSPKYDVVVSSFSLLELPSVGARLETVLNLWNKTGDFLVLIEFGTMAGFKVITEARDFLLWGMRKKSAQSCMKGHVVSPCPHDKKCPLQSSEESSKPCNFSATFTSFPQKPLTKKELYSYVILKKGSRPANDSHWPRIIRPVLLRHKHAICRMCTPEGKFSEVIFTPNKHGKATFRCAKQSKWGDRLPMSIQDLPNDSETNLEVHNLQDTERDVTTNTADQVFHDAVK
;
A
#
# COMPACT_ATOMS: atom_id res chain seq x y z
N MET A 1 21.13 15.00 -8.77
CA MET A 1 20.63 13.74 -8.15
C MET A 1 21.50 12.54 -8.52
N ASN A 2 21.93 12.43 -9.78
CA ASN A 2 22.72 11.30 -10.27
C ASN A 2 24.10 11.14 -9.64
N ASP A 3 24.81 12.24 -9.33
CA ASP A 3 26.15 12.19 -8.77
C ASP A 3 26.16 11.72 -7.31
N ILE A 4 25.23 12.19 -6.48
CA ILE A 4 25.07 11.72 -5.10
C ILE A 4 24.76 10.22 -5.07
N ALA A 5 23.86 9.76 -5.93
CA ALA A 5 23.53 8.33 -6.01
C ALA A 5 24.76 7.49 -6.42
N ARG A 6 25.58 8.01 -7.36
CA ARG A 6 26.85 7.39 -7.73
C ARG A 6 27.79 7.34 -6.53
N GLU A 7 27.98 8.44 -5.82
CA GLU A 7 28.87 8.52 -4.65
C GLU A 7 28.45 7.57 -3.52
N MET A 8 27.15 7.48 -3.23
CA MET A 8 26.63 6.54 -2.24
C MET A 8 26.92 5.07 -2.61
N LEU A 9 26.88 4.74 -3.90
CA LEU A 9 27.12 3.37 -4.37
C LEU A 9 28.61 3.04 -4.47
N THR A 10 29.45 3.98 -4.91
CA THR A 10 30.91 3.82 -5.00
C THR A 10 31.53 3.66 -3.62
N HIS A 11 31.02 4.37 -2.62
CA HIS A 11 31.50 4.32 -1.23
C HIS A 11 30.78 3.26 -0.38
N SER A 12 29.83 2.50 -0.94
CA SER A 12 29.24 1.39 -0.20
C SER A 12 30.23 0.23 -0.05
N ASP A 13 30.20 -0.43 1.10
CA ASP A 13 30.99 -1.64 1.37
C ASP A 13 30.63 -2.83 0.47
N ARG A 14 29.57 -2.70 -0.35
CA ARG A 14 29.09 -3.73 -1.26
C ARG A 14 29.92 -3.76 -2.54
N LYS A 15 31.12 -4.34 -2.44
CA LYS A 15 32.07 -4.52 -3.56
C LYS A 15 31.46 -5.16 -4.81
N HIS A 16 30.44 -6.00 -4.65
CA HIS A 16 29.74 -6.68 -5.76
C HIS A 16 28.88 -5.74 -6.63
N LEU A 17 28.49 -4.55 -6.13
CA LEU A 17 27.67 -3.61 -6.90
C LEU A 17 28.49 -2.70 -7.81
N LYS A 18 29.80 -2.55 -7.56
CA LYS A 18 30.65 -1.54 -8.23
C LYS A 18 30.83 -1.81 -9.73
N ASN A 19 30.79 -3.08 -10.16
CA ASN A 19 31.04 -3.48 -11.56
C ASN A 19 29.76 -3.78 -12.35
N VAL A 20 28.57 -3.62 -11.74
CA VAL A 20 27.27 -4.02 -12.35
C VAL A 20 26.31 -2.83 -12.46
N LEU A 21 26.76 -1.63 -12.07
CA LEU A 21 25.95 -0.42 -12.06
C LEU A 21 26.02 0.30 -13.41
N PHE A 22 24.88 0.44 -14.07
CA PHE A 22 24.73 1.26 -15.27
C PHE A 22 23.74 2.37 -14.99
N GLN A 23 24.21 3.62 -15.03
CA GLN A 23 23.37 4.79 -14.88
C GLN A 23 23.11 5.41 -16.25
N ARG A 24 21.85 5.69 -16.55
CA ARG A 24 21.45 6.35 -17.79
C ARG A 24 20.57 7.53 -17.45
N GLN A 25 20.76 8.63 -18.17
CA GLN A 25 19.91 9.82 -18.01
C GLN A 25 18.51 9.59 -18.59
N PHE A 26 18.41 8.79 -19.65
CA PHE A 26 17.16 8.51 -20.36
C PHE A 26 16.87 7.01 -20.38
N LEU A 27 15.59 6.67 -20.46
CA LEU A 27 15.17 5.29 -20.66
C LEU A 27 15.67 4.76 -22.01
N PRO A 28 16.11 3.50 -22.08
CA PRO A 28 16.53 2.90 -23.35
C PRO A 28 15.37 2.82 -24.35
N MET A 29 15.61 3.26 -25.58
CA MET A 29 14.64 3.10 -26.69
C MET A 29 14.44 1.64 -27.11
N SER A 30 15.50 0.82 -27.04
CA SER A 30 15.38 -0.62 -27.35
C SER A 30 14.67 -1.35 -26.23
N ASN A 31 13.82 -2.33 -26.55
CA ASN A 31 13.17 -3.23 -25.60
C ASN A 31 14.09 -4.35 -25.05
N SER A 32 15.30 -4.50 -25.57
CA SER A 32 16.33 -5.45 -25.11
C SER A 32 17.53 -4.74 -24.46
N PRO A 33 18.22 -5.37 -23.49
CA PRO A 33 17.79 -6.55 -22.75
C PRO A 33 16.55 -6.26 -21.88
N LYS A 34 15.91 -7.32 -21.38
CA LYS A 34 14.86 -7.25 -20.36
C LYS A 34 15.45 -7.58 -18.98
N TYR A 35 14.76 -7.17 -17.93
CA TYR A 35 15.18 -7.35 -16.54
C TYR A 35 14.13 -8.11 -15.74
N ASP A 36 14.55 -9.05 -14.91
CA ASP A 36 13.62 -9.86 -14.10
C ASP A 36 12.78 -9.00 -13.17
N VAL A 37 13.36 -7.92 -12.63
CA VAL A 37 12.66 -6.94 -11.80
C VAL A 37 12.94 -5.54 -12.31
N VAL A 38 11.87 -4.79 -12.58
CA VAL A 38 11.91 -3.36 -12.90
C VAL A 38 11.18 -2.61 -11.80
N VAL A 39 11.80 -1.56 -11.26
CA VAL A 39 11.24 -0.76 -10.17
C VAL A 39 11.17 0.70 -10.60
N SER A 40 10.02 1.33 -10.39
CA SER A 40 9.87 2.80 -10.38
C SER A 40 9.41 3.22 -9.00
N SER A 41 10.26 3.97 -8.30
CA SER A 41 10.03 4.39 -6.92
C SER A 41 10.02 5.90 -6.82
N PHE A 42 8.87 6.48 -6.45
CA PHE A 42 8.69 7.92 -6.20
C PHE A 42 9.14 8.79 -7.38
N SER A 43 8.72 8.42 -8.59
CA SER A 43 9.22 9.02 -9.86
C SER A 43 8.13 9.33 -10.86
N LEU A 44 6.96 8.67 -10.79
CA LEU A 44 5.87 8.88 -11.72
C LEU A 44 5.18 10.24 -11.48
N LEU A 45 5.14 10.71 -10.23
CA LEU A 45 4.62 12.05 -9.89
C LEU A 45 5.50 13.19 -10.40
N GLU A 46 6.80 12.94 -10.60
CA GLU A 46 7.77 13.92 -11.10
C GLU A 46 7.66 14.14 -12.62
N LEU A 47 6.87 13.32 -13.32
CA LEU A 47 6.72 13.41 -14.77
C LEU A 47 5.76 14.54 -15.16
N PRO A 48 6.09 15.32 -16.21
CA PRO A 48 5.44 16.60 -16.49
C PRO A 48 4.00 16.49 -16.98
N SER A 49 3.56 15.30 -17.42
CA SER A 49 2.22 15.09 -17.94
C SER A 49 1.74 13.66 -17.77
N VAL A 50 0.43 13.46 -17.90
CA VAL A 50 -0.20 12.12 -17.95
C VAL A 50 0.38 11.29 -19.10
N GLY A 51 0.55 11.90 -20.28
CA GLY A 51 1.10 11.23 -21.46
C GLY A 51 2.51 10.71 -21.23
N ALA A 52 3.42 11.57 -20.75
CA ALA A 52 4.80 11.20 -20.45
C ALA A 52 4.87 10.08 -19.39
N ARG A 53 3.95 10.10 -18.41
CA ARG A 53 3.84 9.08 -17.38
C ARG A 53 3.40 7.73 -17.93
N LEU A 54 2.34 7.68 -18.73
CA LEU A 54 1.85 6.42 -19.31
C LEU A 54 2.83 5.84 -20.32
N GLU A 55 3.49 6.68 -21.11
CA GLU A 55 4.59 6.26 -22.00
C GLU A 55 5.75 5.67 -21.21
N THR A 56 6.16 6.33 -20.14
CA THR A 56 7.20 5.82 -19.22
C THR A 56 6.80 4.46 -18.64
N VAL A 57 5.58 4.33 -18.14
CA VAL A 57 5.05 3.06 -17.60
C VAL A 57 5.07 1.96 -18.65
N LEU A 58 4.70 2.26 -19.90
CA LEU A 58 4.75 1.30 -21.00
C LEU A 58 6.20 0.86 -21.31
N ASN A 59 7.13 1.81 -21.36
CA ASN A 59 8.55 1.53 -21.58
C ASN A 59 9.13 0.63 -20.47
N LEU A 60 8.80 0.92 -19.21
CA LEU A 60 9.17 0.08 -18.06
C LEU A 60 8.58 -1.33 -18.16
N TRP A 61 7.31 -1.45 -18.55
CA TRP A 61 6.68 -2.75 -18.77
C TRP A 61 7.35 -3.53 -19.89
N ASN A 62 7.72 -2.89 -21.00
CA ASN A 62 8.41 -3.55 -22.12
C ASN A 62 9.80 -4.07 -21.73
N LYS A 63 10.48 -3.35 -20.83
CA LYS A 63 11.76 -3.73 -20.21
C LYS A 63 11.65 -4.83 -19.16
N THR A 64 10.44 -5.10 -18.67
CA THR A 64 10.20 -6.11 -17.65
C THR A 64 10.23 -7.52 -18.26
N GLY A 65 10.98 -8.40 -17.62
CA GLY A 65 11.00 -9.85 -17.83
C GLY A 65 9.96 -10.55 -16.98
N ASP A 66 10.00 -10.37 -15.65
CA ASP A 66 9.08 -11.02 -14.70
C ASP A 66 8.21 -10.02 -13.93
N PHE A 67 8.80 -9.17 -13.08
CA PHE A 67 8.06 -8.27 -12.18
C PHE A 67 8.29 -6.78 -12.46
N LEU A 68 7.18 -6.02 -12.54
CA LEU A 68 7.18 -4.57 -12.51
C LEU A 68 6.63 -4.09 -11.17
N VAL A 69 7.42 -3.29 -10.45
CA VAL A 69 7.08 -2.70 -9.16
C VAL A 69 6.98 -1.19 -9.33
N LEU A 70 5.81 -0.62 -9.06
CA LEU A 70 5.59 0.82 -9.05
C LEU A 70 5.26 1.26 -7.63
N ILE A 71 5.93 2.29 -7.13
CA ILE A 71 5.77 2.81 -5.76
C ILE A 71 5.69 4.33 -5.84
N GLU A 72 4.74 4.90 -5.12
CA GLU A 72 4.58 6.35 -4.93
C GLU A 72 4.27 6.70 -3.48
N PHE A 73 4.35 7.98 -3.15
CA PHE A 73 3.94 8.47 -1.83
C PHE A 73 2.50 8.07 -1.53
N GLY A 74 2.21 7.71 -0.28
CA GLY A 74 0.91 7.21 0.18
C GLY A 74 -0.15 8.30 0.31
N THR A 75 -0.09 9.33 -0.54
CA THR A 75 -1.05 10.42 -0.65
C THR A 75 -2.17 10.04 -1.62
N MET A 76 -3.20 10.89 -1.68
CA MET A 76 -4.23 10.79 -2.72
C MET A 76 -3.66 10.85 -4.14
N ALA A 77 -2.68 11.73 -4.38
CA ALA A 77 -2.06 11.89 -5.68
C ALA A 77 -1.27 10.62 -6.08
N GLY A 78 -0.45 10.08 -5.17
CA GLY A 78 0.30 8.86 -5.43
C GLY A 78 -0.59 7.65 -5.64
N PHE A 79 -1.66 7.49 -4.85
CA PHE A 79 -2.66 6.45 -5.07
C PHE A 79 -3.34 6.54 -6.44
N LYS A 80 -3.74 7.75 -6.87
CA LYS A 80 -4.35 7.99 -8.18
C LYS A 80 -3.40 7.61 -9.31
N VAL A 81 -2.14 8.04 -9.23
CA VAL A 81 -1.11 7.70 -10.23
C VAL A 81 -0.84 6.20 -10.31
N ILE A 82 -0.69 5.53 -9.16
CA ILE A 82 -0.48 4.08 -9.12
C ILE A 82 -1.67 3.33 -9.73
N THR A 83 -2.89 3.76 -9.43
CA THR A 83 -4.07 3.08 -9.96
C THR A 83 -4.32 3.41 -11.43
N GLU A 84 -3.96 4.60 -11.90
CA GLU A 84 -3.95 4.96 -13.32
C GLU A 84 -2.97 4.09 -14.11
N ALA A 85 -1.73 3.98 -13.65
CA ALA A 85 -0.72 3.12 -14.28
C ALA A 85 -1.14 1.65 -14.30
N ARG A 86 -1.70 1.16 -13.18
CA ARG A 86 -2.27 -0.19 -13.07
C ARG A 86 -3.38 -0.42 -14.10
N ASP A 87 -4.36 0.48 -14.15
CA ASP A 87 -5.52 0.32 -15.02
C ASP A 87 -5.13 0.44 -16.50
N PHE A 88 -4.19 1.33 -16.84
CA PHE A 88 -3.63 1.46 -18.19
C PHE A 88 -2.97 0.16 -18.68
N LEU A 89 -2.09 -0.42 -17.85
CA LEU A 89 -1.42 -1.67 -18.16
C LEU A 89 -2.43 -2.82 -18.30
N LEU A 90 -3.34 -2.98 -17.33
CA LEU A 90 -4.37 -4.03 -17.38
C LEU A 90 -5.32 -3.89 -18.58
N TRP A 91 -5.67 -2.66 -18.96
CA TRP A 91 -6.48 -2.41 -20.15
C TRP A 91 -5.73 -2.83 -21.43
N GLY A 92 -4.44 -2.47 -21.55
CA GLY A 92 -3.60 -2.90 -22.66
C GLY A 92 -3.49 -4.42 -22.78
N MET A 93 -3.41 -5.13 -21.64
CA MET A 93 -3.31 -6.59 -21.57
C MET A 93 -4.58 -7.33 -22.02
N ARG A 94 -5.76 -6.70 -21.94
CA ARG A 94 -7.06 -7.34 -22.26
C ARG A 94 -7.41 -7.36 -23.74
N LYS A 95 -6.70 -6.59 -24.58
CA LYS A 95 -7.01 -6.54 -26.02
C LYS A 95 -6.74 -7.91 -26.65
N LYS A 96 -7.71 -8.45 -27.40
CA LYS A 96 -7.59 -9.78 -28.05
C LYS A 96 -6.44 -9.88 -29.06
N SER A 97 -6.02 -8.74 -29.62
CA SER A 97 -4.83 -8.61 -30.50
C SER A 97 -3.52 -8.41 -29.73
N ALA A 98 -3.54 -8.44 -28.39
CA ALA A 98 -2.35 -8.24 -27.58
C ALA A 98 -1.35 -9.39 -27.82
N GLN A 99 -0.22 -9.02 -28.40
CA GLN A 99 0.94 -9.89 -28.57
C GLN A 99 1.34 -10.50 -27.20
N SER A 100 1.89 -11.72 -27.18
CA SER A 100 2.15 -12.47 -25.93
C SER A 100 2.93 -11.69 -24.87
N CYS A 101 3.75 -10.72 -25.28
CA CYS A 101 4.53 -9.80 -24.44
C CYS A 101 3.69 -8.83 -23.59
N MET A 102 2.39 -8.69 -23.90
CA MET A 102 1.41 -7.86 -23.20
C MET A 102 0.50 -8.68 -22.27
N LYS A 103 0.81 -9.95 -21.94
CA LYS A 103 0.08 -10.67 -20.89
C LYS A 103 0.69 -10.40 -19.52
N GLY A 104 -0.14 -10.11 -18.54
CA GLY A 104 0.28 -9.90 -17.16
C GLY A 104 -0.90 -9.84 -16.20
N HIS A 105 -0.60 -9.84 -14.91
CA HIS A 105 -1.60 -9.78 -13.83
C HIS A 105 -1.03 -9.07 -12.59
N VAL A 106 -1.91 -8.56 -11.73
CA VAL A 106 -1.54 -7.92 -10.46
C VAL A 106 -1.24 -8.99 -9.41
N VAL A 107 -0.07 -8.89 -8.76
CA VAL A 107 0.34 -9.76 -7.66
C VAL A 107 0.03 -9.11 -6.31
N SER A 108 0.17 -7.79 -6.21
CA SER A 108 -0.01 -7.03 -4.98
C SER A 108 -0.25 -5.55 -5.29
N PRO A 109 -0.90 -4.76 -4.41
CA PRO A 109 -1.63 -5.17 -3.21
C PRO A 109 -2.99 -5.80 -3.53
N CYS A 110 -3.63 -5.42 -4.64
CA CYS A 110 -4.94 -5.93 -5.01
C CYS A 110 -4.86 -7.45 -5.29
N PRO A 111 -5.74 -8.27 -4.70
CA PRO A 111 -5.86 -9.70 -5.01
C PRO A 111 -6.63 -9.96 -6.32
N HIS A 112 -6.80 -8.94 -7.18
CA HIS A 112 -7.64 -8.98 -8.37
C HIS A 112 -7.11 -8.06 -9.48
N ASP A 113 -7.55 -8.35 -10.70
CA ASP A 113 -7.29 -7.53 -11.90
C ASP A 113 -8.48 -6.63 -12.29
N LYS A 114 -9.53 -6.60 -11.46
CA LYS A 114 -10.73 -5.75 -11.63
C LYS A 114 -10.46 -4.28 -11.24
N LYS A 115 -11.42 -3.38 -11.46
CA LYS A 115 -11.33 -1.97 -11.02
C LYS A 115 -11.12 -1.92 -9.51
N CYS A 116 -10.31 -0.97 -9.02
CA CYS A 116 -10.06 -0.84 -7.59
C CYS A 116 -11.34 -0.33 -6.89
N PRO A 117 -11.82 -0.98 -5.81
CA PRO A 117 -13.04 -0.54 -5.13
C PRO A 117 -12.92 0.85 -4.51
N LEU A 118 -11.71 1.26 -4.12
CA LEU A 118 -11.44 2.57 -3.51
C LEU A 118 -11.37 3.72 -4.53
N GLN A 119 -11.50 3.47 -5.84
CA GLN A 119 -11.56 4.54 -6.85
C GLN A 119 -12.95 5.17 -6.98
N SER A 120 -14.02 4.44 -6.64
CA SER A 120 -15.40 4.83 -6.94
C SER A 120 -16.33 4.82 -5.74
N SER A 121 -15.84 4.51 -4.54
CA SER A 121 -16.65 4.44 -3.33
C SER A 121 -16.57 5.72 -2.49
N GLU A 122 -17.48 5.89 -1.54
CA GLU A 122 -17.43 6.99 -0.55
C GLU A 122 -16.13 6.96 0.27
N GLU A 123 -15.51 5.79 0.43
CA GLU A 123 -14.18 5.61 1.01
C GLU A 123 -13.02 6.09 0.11
N SER A 124 -13.30 6.63 -1.09
CA SER A 124 -12.30 7.25 -1.97
C SER A 124 -11.59 8.45 -1.35
N SER A 125 -12.12 8.99 -0.25
CA SER A 125 -11.45 10.00 0.57
C SER A 125 -10.09 9.54 1.12
N LYS A 126 -9.83 8.22 1.23
CA LYS A 126 -8.60 7.67 1.80
C LYS A 126 -7.82 6.78 0.81
N PRO A 127 -6.50 6.97 0.63
CA PRO A 127 -5.73 6.23 -0.37
C PRO A 127 -5.59 4.76 0.00
N CYS A 128 -5.47 3.87 -0.99
CA CYS A 128 -4.91 2.54 -0.74
C CYS A 128 -3.40 2.68 -0.56
N ASN A 129 -2.95 2.78 0.69
CA ASN A 129 -1.54 2.92 1.05
C ASN A 129 -1.18 1.94 2.18
N PHE A 130 0.10 1.89 2.50
CA PHE A 130 0.69 1.06 3.55
C PHE A 130 1.78 1.87 4.25
N SER A 131 2.20 1.41 5.43
CA SER A 131 3.23 2.09 6.22
C SER A 131 4.55 1.33 6.22
N ALA A 132 5.63 2.04 5.91
CA ALA A 132 7.00 1.59 6.16
C ALA A 132 7.53 2.31 7.40
N THR A 133 8.21 1.57 8.27
CA THR A 133 8.90 2.14 9.44
C THR A 133 10.38 2.19 9.14
N PHE A 134 11.02 3.33 9.40
CA PHE A 134 12.45 3.52 9.18
C PHE A 134 13.05 4.34 10.32
N THR A 135 14.35 4.20 10.53
CA THR A 135 15.10 5.05 11.44
C THR A 135 15.65 6.22 10.65
N SER A 136 15.24 7.43 10.99
CA SER A 136 15.75 8.62 10.30
C SER A 136 17.25 8.76 10.56
N PHE A 137 17.96 9.31 9.57
CA PHE A 137 19.36 9.68 9.70
C PHE A 137 19.51 11.12 10.21
N PRO A 138 19.54 11.32 11.53
CA PRO A 138 20.34 12.40 12.12
C PRO A 138 21.17 11.88 13.32
N GLN A 139 22.01 12.75 13.89
CA GLN A 139 22.85 12.48 15.08
C GLN A 139 22.09 11.84 16.26
N LYS A 140 20.75 11.92 16.29
CA LYS A 140 19.87 11.17 17.20
C LYS A 140 18.90 10.28 16.40
N PRO A 141 19.02 8.95 16.46
CA PRO A 141 18.15 8.05 15.71
C PRO A 141 16.71 8.14 16.22
N LEU A 142 15.77 8.50 15.35
CA LEU A 142 14.34 8.54 15.63
C LEU A 142 13.61 7.60 14.68
N THR A 143 12.75 6.75 15.23
CA THR A 143 11.87 5.88 14.44
C THR A 143 10.73 6.71 13.84
N LYS A 144 10.65 6.73 12.51
CA LYS A 144 9.61 7.42 11.74
C LYS A 144 8.80 6.41 10.92
N LYS A 145 7.61 6.83 10.51
CA LYS A 145 6.73 6.08 9.61
C LYS A 145 6.45 6.91 8.38
N GLU A 146 6.49 6.27 7.22
CA GLU A 146 6.12 6.86 5.94
C GLU A 146 5.05 6.01 5.27
N LEU A 147 4.10 6.68 4.61
CA LEU A 147 3.03 6.04 3.88
C LEU A 147 3.40 5.97 2.40
N TYR A 148 3.13 4.84 1.77
CA TYR A 148 3.36 4.61 0.34
C TYR A 148 2.20 3.83 -0.29
N SER A 149 1.94 4.13 -1.56
CA SER A 149 1.04 3.36 -2.42
C SER A 149 1.87 2.62 -3.45
N TYR A 150 1.52 1.37 -3.75
CA TYR A 150 2.30 0.57 -4.69
C TYR A 150 1.43 -0.39 -5.49
N VAL A 151 1.98 -0.91 -6.58
CA VAL A 151 1.45 -2.06 -7.33
C VAL A 151 2.60 -2.92 -7.83
N ILE A 152 2.43 -4.23 -7.76
CA ILE A 152 3.34 -5.23 -8.32
C ILE A 152 2.57 -5.98 -9.40
N LEU A 153 3.06 -5.92 -10.63
CA LEU A 153 2.55 -6.68 -11.76
C LEU A 153 3.56 -7.75 -12.16
N LYS A 154 3.08 -8.93 -12.54
CA LYS A 154 3.88 -10.03 -13.06
C LYS A 154 3.52 -10.30 -14.52
N LYS A 155 4.52 -10.58 -15.35
CA LYS A 155 4.32 -11.01 -16.74
C LYS A 155 3.79 -12.44 -16.84
N GLY A 156 2.98 -12.67 -17.85
CA GLY A 156 2.34 -13.96 -18.10
C GLY A 156 1.01 -14.14 -17.37
N SER A 157 0.43 -15.33 -17.55
CA SER A 157 -0.86 -15.70 -16.99
C SER A 157 -0.80 -15.85 -15.47
N ARG A 158 -1.89 -15.51 -14.79
CA ARG A 158 -2.06 -15.82 -13.36
C ARG A 158 -2.04 -17.35 -13.18
N PRO A 159 -1.29 -17.88 -12.20
CA PRO A 159 -1.26 -19.32 -11.96
C PRO A 159 -2.62 -19.81 -11.43
N ALA A 160 -3.02 -21.03 -11.79
CA ALA A 160 -4.34 -21.58 -11.45
C ALA A 160 -4.54 -21.83 -9.94
N ASN A 161 -3.44 -22.00 -9.20
CA ASN A 161 -3.42 -22.22 -7.76
C ASN A 161 -3.21 -20.93 -6.95
N ASP A 162 -3.37 -19.74 -7.55
CA ASP A 162 -3.25 -18.48 -6.82
C ASP A 162 -4.36 -18.40 -5.76
N SER A 163 -3.95 -18.38 -4.50
CA SER A 163 -4.87 -18.21 -3.39
C SER A 163 -5.35 -16.76 -3.41
N HIS A 164 -6.56 -16.57 -3.94
CA HIS A 164 -7.29 -15.32 -4.00
C HIS A 164 -7.77 -14.90 -2.60
N TRP A 165 -6.84 -14.69 -1.69
CA TRP A 165 -7.14 -14.23 -0.36
C TRP A 165 -7.35 -12.72 -0.33
N PRO A 166 -8.35 -12.23 0.40
CA PRO A 166 -8.54 -10.80 0.60
C PRO A 166 -7.31 -10.17 1.26
N ARG A 167 -6.99 -8.94 0.89
CA ARG A 167 -5.90 -8.17 1.50
C ARG A 167 -6.44 -7.12 2.45
N ILE A 168 -5.89 -7.07 3.66
CA ILE A 168 -6.14 -6.01 4.63
C ILE A 168 -5.52 -4.71 4.12
N ILE A 169 -6.35 -3.69 3.88
CA ILE A 169 -5.95 -2.41 3.27
C ILE A 169 -6.00 -1.23 4.25
N ARG A 170 -6.33 -1.49 5.53
CA ARG A 170 -6.27 -0.52 6.64
C ARG A 170 -5.71 -1.19 7.89
N PRO A 171 -5.21 -0.43 8.89
CA PRO A 171 -4.88 -0.98 10.19
C PRO A 171 -6.05 -1.77 10.79
N VAL A 172 -5.77 -2.96 11.32
CA VAL A 172 -6.77 -3.78 12.03
C VAL A 172 -7.19 -3.06 13.30
N LEU A 173 -8.50 -2.88 13.49
CA LEU A 173 -9.03 -2.24 14.70
C LEU A 173 -9.38 -3.32 15.72
N LEU A 174 -8.69 -3.29 16.86
CA LEU A 174 -8.92 -4.23 17.95
C LEU A 174 -9.86 -3.62 18.98
N ARG A 175 -10.85 -4.41 19.41
CA ARG A 175 -11.78 -4.12 20.51
C ARG A 175 -11.94 -5.37 21.37
N HIS A 176 -12.61 -5.23 22.51
CA HIS A 176 -12.91 -6.37 23.36
C HIS A 176 -13.73 -7.42 22.58
N LYS A 177 -13.17 -8.62 22.39
CA LYS A 177 -13.74 -9.75 21.61
C LYS A 177 -14.07 -9.46 20.13
N HIS A 178 -13.61 -8.35 19.56
CA HIS A 178 -13.83 -8.00 18.15
C HIS A 178 -12.53 -7.59 17.47
N ALA A 179 -12.34 -8.03 16.22
CA ALA A 179 -11.26 -7.59 15.35
C ALA A 179 -11.86 -7.14 14.01
N ILE A 180 -11.78 -5.84 13.72
CA ILE A 180 -12.38 -5.25 12.52
C ILE A 180 -11.31 -5.15 11.44
N CYS A 181 -11.52 -5.84 10.33
CA CYS A 181 -10.62 -5.82 9.18
C CYS A 181 -11.32 -5.20 7.98
N ARG A 182 -10.67 -4.19 7.38
CA ARG A 182 -11.09 -3.57 6.12
C ARG A 182 -10.22 -4.11 5.01
N MET A 183 -10.86 -4.72 4.03
CA MET A 183 -10.20 -5.58 3.06
C MET A 183 -10.59 -5.23 1.63
N CYS A 184 -9.66 -5.48 0.72
CA CYS A 184 -9.90 -5.55 -0.70
C CYS A 184 -10.06 -7.03 -1.08
N THR A 185 -11.19 -7.39 -1.67
CA THR A 185 -11.54 -8.77 -2.00
C THR A 185 -11.16 -9.14 -3.43
N PRO A 186 -11.01 -10.44 -3.76
CA PRO A 186 -10.77 -10.90 -5.15
C PRO A 186 -11.86 -10.50 -6.14
N GLU A 187 -13.06 -10.23 -5.63
CA GLU A 187 -14.19 -9.78 -6.42
C GLU A 187 -14.03 -8.32 -6.89
N GLY A 188 -13.02 -7.60 -6.39
CA GLY A 188 -12.84 -6.18 -6.63
C GLY A 188 -13.77 -5.32 -5.77
N LYS A 189 -14.15 -5.81 -4.59
CA LYS A 189 -15.02 -5.11 -3.63
C LYS A 189 -14.24 -4.67 -2.40
N PHE A 190 -14.72 -3.60 -1.78
CA PHE A 190 -14.35 -3.24 -0.41
C PHE A 190 -15.23 -4.03 0.55
N SER A 191 -14.64 -4.60 1.60
CA SER A 191 -15.38 -5.33 2.63
C SER A 191 -14.82 -4.97 4.00
N GLU A 192 -15.70 -4.54 4.90
CA GLU A 192 -15.41 -4.44 6.33
C GLU A 192 -16.06 -5.63 7.04
N VAL A 193 -15.26 -6.39 7.79
CA VAL A 193 -15.73 -7.56 8.53
C VAL A 193 -15.32 -7.42 9.99
N ILE A 194 -16.30 -7.65 10.87
CA ILE A 194 -16.11 -7.69 12.32
C ILE A 194 -15.92 -9.15 12.76
N PHE A 195 -14.68 -9.57 12.89
CA PHE A 195 -14.38 -10.92 13.35
C PHE A 195 -14.65 -11.07 14.85
N THR A 196 -15.41 -12.11 15.19
CA THR A 196 -15.71 -12.51 16.57
C THR A 196 -15.51 -14.02 16.75
N PRO A 197 -15.12 -14.49 17.95
CA PRO A 197 -14.96 -15.92 18.21
C PRO A 197 -16.23 -16.73 17.96
N ASN A 198 -17.40 -16.14 18.21
CA ASN A 198 -18.69 -16.82 18.15
C ASN A 198 -19.18 -16.96 16.69
N LYS A 199 -19.15 -15.88 15.92
CA LYS A 199 -19.65 -15.88 14.53
C LYS A 199 -18.67 -16.54 13.55
N HIS A 200 -17.37 -16.40 13.79
CA HIS A 200 -16.32 -16.78 12.82
C HIS A 200 -15.43 -17.93 13.29
N GLY A 201 -15.64 -18.42 14.51
CA GLY A 201 -14.77 -19.41 15.15
C GLY A 201 -13.49 -18.82 15.74
N LYS A 202 -12.94 -19.53 16.74
CA LYS A 202 -11.76 -19.10 17.50
C LYS A 202 -10.50 -18.94 16.63
N ALA A 203 -10.31 -19.83 15.66
CA ALA A 203 -9.12 -19.84 14.79
C ALA A 203 -9.09 -18.62 13.86
N THR A 204 -10.18 -18.38 13.14
CA THR A 204 -10.36 -17.23 12.25
C THR A 204 -10.25 -15.91 13.00
N PHE A 205 -10.92 -15.81 14.15
CA PHE A 205 -10.81 -14.64 15.02
C PHE A 205 -9.36 -14.39 15.45
N ARG A 206 -8.63 -15.43 15.86
CA ARG A 206 -7.23 -15.32 16.25
C ARG A 206 -6.35 -14.88 15.08
N CYS A 207 -6.59 -15.41 13.88
CA CYS A 207 -5.90 -15.03 12.65
C CYS A 207 -6.12 -13.54 12.34
N ALA A 208 -7.38 -13.10 12.29
CA ALA A 208 -7.74 -11.69 12.05
C ALA A 208 -7.14 -10.76 13.11
N LYS A 209 -7.21 -11.14 14.39
CA LYS A 209 -6.66 -10.37 15.51
C LYS A 209 -5.14 -10.19 15.45
N GLN A 210 -4.40 -11.18 14.93
CA GLN A 210 -2.94 -11.13 14.82
C GLN A 210 -2.45 -10.53 13.50
N SER A 211 -3.34 -10.36 12.53
CA SER A 211 -3.01 -9.82 11.21
C SER A 211 -2.69 -8.33 11.30
N LYS A 212 -1.84 -7.87 10.38
CA LYS A 212 -1.37 -6.50 10.26
C LYS A 212 -1.88 -5.85 8.98
N TRP A 213 -1.72 -4.54 8.92
CA TRP A 213 -2.01 -3.76 7.72
C TRP A 213 -1.15 -4.27 6.56
N GLY A 214 -1.81 -4.77 5.51
CA GLY A 214 -1.14 -5.35 4.36
C GLY A 214 -1.22 -6.86 4.32
N ASP A 215 -1.58 -7.58 5.37
CA ASP A 215 -1.60 -9.04 5.32
C ASP A 215 -2.73 -9.58 4.40
N ARG A 216 -2.49 -10.75 3.80
CA ARG A 216 -3.55 -11.55 3.18
C ARG A 216 -4.20 -12.40 4.25
N LEU A 217 -5.54 -12.40 4.31
CA LEU A 217 -6.28 -13.22 5.25
C LEU A 217 -6.68 -14.55 4.59
N PRO A 218 -6.25 -15.71 5.11
CA PRO A 218 -6.43 -17.01 4.47
C PRO A 218 -7.86 -17.54 4.64
N MET A 219 -8.84 -16.83 4.10
CA MET A 219 -10.25 -17.16 4.19
C MET A 219 -11.07 -16.54 3.06
N SER A 220 -12.18 -17.20 2.70
CA SER A 220 -13.20 -16.62 1.82
C SER A 220 -14.13 -15.73 2.63
N ILE A 221 -14.41 -14.53 2.12
CA ILE A 221 -15.39 -13.60 2.74
C ILE A 221 -16.82 -13.99 2.35
N GLN A 222 -17.00 -14.75 1.26
CA GLN A 222 -18.33 -15.13 0.76
C GLN A 222 -19.11 -16.02 1.74
N ASP A 223 -18.42 -16.65 2.69
CA ASP A 223 -19.02 -17.50 3.72
C ASP A 223 -19.41 -16.72 4.99
N LEU A 224 -19.29 -15.39 4.99
CA LEU A 224 -19.55 -14.55 6.15
C LEU A 224 -20.94 -13.91 6.03
N PRO A 225 -21.83 -14.10 7.02
CA PRO A 225 -23.15 -13.46 7.00
C PRO A 225 -23.02 -11.94 6.86
N ASN A 226 -23.73 -11.35 5.89
CA ASN A 226 -23.77 -9.91 5.67
C ASN A 226 -24.21 -9.20 6.96
N ASP A 227 -23.32 -8.41 7.57
CA ASP A 227 -23.64 -7.54 8.72
C ASP A 227 -24.30 -6.22 8.27
N SER A 228 -24.87 -6.16 7.06
CA SER A 228 -25.57 -4.96 6.58
C SER A 228 -26.85 -4.63 7.35
N GLU A 229 -27.23 -5.40 8.36
CA GLU A 229 -28.41 -5.14 9.20
C GLU A 229 -28.11 -4.68 10.64
N THR A 230 -26.84 -4.63 11.10
CA THR A 230 -26.52 -4.04 12.41
C THR A 230 -26.10 -2.57 12.26
N ASN A 231 -27.01 -1.75 11.72
CA ASN A 231 -26.89 -0.29 11.62
C ASN A 231 -28.00 0.41 12.43
N LEU A 232 -28.27 -0.11 13.64
CA LEU A 232 -29.08 0.57 14.65
C LEU A 232 -28.32 0.45 15.96
N GLU A 233 -28.10 1.59 16.62
CA GLU A 233 -27.39 1.78 17.91
C GLU A 233 -25.87 2.01 17.85
N VAL A 234 -25.42 2.96 17.01
CA VAL A 234 -24.23 3.78 17.35
C VAL A 234 -24.57 5.25 17.17
N HIS A 235 -25.55 5.73 17.93
CA HIS A 235 -25.73 7.15 18.18
C HIS A 235 -25.78 7.36 19.70
N ASN A 236 -24.96 8.29 20.18
CA ASN A 236 -24.76 8.74 21.56
C ASN A 236 -23.56 8.13 22.31
N LEU A 237 -22.37 8.58 21.92
CA LEU A 237 -21.37 9.00 22.90
C LEU A 237 -20.98 10.43 22.52
N GLN A 238 -21.66 11.39 23.15
CA GLN A 238 -21.19 12.77 23.21
C GLN A 238 -19.93 12.79 24.06
N ASP A 239 -18.90 13.47 23.54
CA ASP A 239 -17.69 13.81 24.26
C ASP A 239 -18.04 14.49 25.58
N THR A 240 -17.60 13.89 26.69
CA THR A 240 -17.47 14.59 27.98
C THR A 240 -15.99 14.63 28.31
N GLU A 241 -15.34 15.72 27.91
CA GLU A 241 -14.13 16.19 28.57
C GLU A 241 -14.48 16.45 30.04
N ARG A 242 -13.81 15.73 30.95
CA ARG A 242 -13.78 16.10 32.37
C ARG A 242 -12.37 16.54 32.69
N ASP A 243 -12.24 17.86 32.84
CA ASP A 243 -11.25 18.50 33.66
C ASP A 243 -11.20 17.85 35.04
N VAL A 244 -10.02 17.41 35.44
CA VAL A 244 -9.70 17.11 36.84
C VAL A 244 -8.81 18.24 37.33
N THR A 245 -9.45 19.26 37.87
CA THR A 245 -8.81 20.23 38.76
C THR A 245 -9.32 19.99 40.18
N THR A 246 -8.41 19.65 41.08
CA THR A 246 -8.56 19.92 42.51
C THR A 246 -7.22 20.42 43.04
N ASN A 247 -7.15 21.75 43.21
CA ASN A 247 -6.39 22.43 44.28
C ASN A 247 -6.77 21.78 45.63
N THR A 248 -5.97 21.73 46.69
CA THR A 248 -5.15 22.71 47.43
C THR A 248 -4.17 21.87 48.29
N ALA A 249 -3.03 22.30 48.83
CA ALA A 249 -2.64 23.55 49.43
C ALA A 249 -1.09 23.63 49.48
N ASP A 250 -0.55 24.84 49.39
CA ASP A 250 0.39 25.40 50.39
C ASP A 250 0.86 26.79 49.92
N GLN A 251 0.17 27.81 50.42
CA GLN A 251 0.74 29.13 50.63
C GLN A 251 1.78 28.99 51.75
N VAL A 252 3.02 29.46 51.58
CA VAL A 252 3.64 30.55 52.37
C VAL A 252 4.98 30.94 51.70
N PHE A 253 5.10 32.21 51.29
CA PHE A 253 6.18 33.16 51.63
C PHE A 253 6.41 34.19 50.54
N HIS A 254 5.97 35.41 50.86
CA HIS A 254 6.31 36.68 50.24
C HIS A 254 7.80 37.02 50.46
N ASP A 255 8.34 37.73 49.48
CA ASP A 255 9.40 38.75 49.55
C ASP A 255 10.75 38.43 50.22
N ALA A 256 11.82 38.48 49.40
CA ALA A 256 13.03 39.22 49.76
C ALA A 256 13.92 39.51 48.53
N VAL A 257 13.87 40.77 48.06
CA VAL A 257 15.06 41.63 47.86
C VAL A 257 16.27 41.03 47.11
N LYS A 258 16.30 41.21 45.78
CA LYS A 258 17.35 41.88 44.96
C LYS A 258 17.22 41.55 43.49
#